data_AF-A0A2G6ESU7-F1
#
_entry.id   AF-A0A2G6ESU7-F1
#
_cell.length_a   1.000
_cell.length_b   1.000
_cell.length_c   1.000
_cell.angle_alpha   90.00
_cell.angle_beta   90.00
_cell.angle_gamma   90.00
#
_symmetry.space_group_name_H-M   'P 1'
#
loop_
_entity.id
_entity.type
_entity.pdbx_description
1 polymer ?
#
loop_
_entity_poly.entity_id
_entity_poly.type
_entity_poly.pdbx_seq_one_letter_code
_entity_poly.pdbx_strand_id
1 'polypeptide(L)'
;MLDRDKQILYVGKAGNLKKRISSYFRQSGLSLKNQSLMRQVVDIRIILTHSETEALILENNLIKQHHPKYNILLRDDKTYPYIHLTNDKYPRLKFYRGGRAAKGKYFGPYPSAGAVKETLDIMQKVFRIRNCDNVFFKNRSRPCLQHQIKRCTAPCMNLVSQADYQAQIDQAIIFLQGKNDELIATIEQKMQASAEQLNFEAAALYRDQLQA
;
A
#
# COMPACT_ATOMS: atom_id res chain seq x y z
N MET A 1 8.98 0.35 25.20
CA MET A 1 8.73 0.81 26.58
C MET A 1 8.83 -0.39 27.50
N LEU A 2 9.56 -0.26 28.61
CA LEU A 2 9.96 -1.37 29.48
C LEU A 2 9.55 -1.14 30.94
N ASP A 3 9.31 -2.23 31.66
CA ASP A 3 9.12 -2.23 33.11
C ASP A 3 10.44 -2.32 33.90
N ARG A 4 10.34 -2.41 35.23
CA ARG A 4 11.47 -2.51 36.15
C ARG A 4 12.34 -3.73 35.92
N ASP A 5 11.75 -4.82 35.42
CA ASP A 5 12.44 -6.08 35.13
C ASP A 5 12.99 -6.13 33.70
N LYS A 6 12.98 -4.99 32.99
CA LYS A 6 13.40 -4.83 31.59
C LYS A 6 12.55 -5.65 30.61
N GLN A 7 11.32 -6.03 30.97
CA GLN A 7 10.39 -6.65 30.03
C GLN A 7 9.74 -5.61 29.12
N ILE A 8 9.54 -5.96 27.85
CA ILE A 8 8.91 -5.06 26.88
C ILE A 8 7.40 -5.06 27.09
N LEU A 9 6.87 -3.94 27.58
CA LEU A 9 5.44 -3.75 27.81
C LEU A 9 4.69 -3.32 26.55
N TYR A 10 5.33 -2.47 25.73
CA TYR A 10 4.74 -1.90 24.53
C TYR A 10 5.80 -1.53 23.48
N VAL A 11 5.48 -1.82 22.22
CA VAL A 11 6.22 -1.42 21.02
C VAL A 11 5.29 -0.58 20.14
N GLY A 12 5.79 0.51 19.57
CA GLY A 12 5.04 1.37 18.66
C GLY A 12 5.94 2.10 17.67
N LYS A 13 5.40 2.43 16.48
CA LYS A 13 6.06 3.28 15.48
C LYS A 13 5.61 4.76 15.55
N ALA A 14 6.44 5.66 15.01
CA ALA A 14 6.07 7.06 14.82
C ALA A 14 6.90 7.73 13.72
N GLY A 15 6.27 8.52 12.85
CA GLY A 15 6.98 9.42 11.94
C GLY A 15 7.61 10.63 12.65
N ASN A 16 7.09 10.99 13.82
CA ASN A 16 7.69 12.00 14.70
C ASN A 16 7.75 11.47 16.14
N LEU A 17 8.93 11.03 16.56
CA LEU A 17 9.17 10.42 17.87
C LEU A 17 8.89 11.40 19.02
N LYS A 18 9.31 12.66 18.90
CA LYS A 18 9.08 13.69 19.93
C LYS A 18 7.58 13.86 20.20
N LYS A 19 6.78 14.07 19.16
CA LYS A 19 5.33 14.22 19.27
C LYS A 19 4.67 12.97 19.87
N ARG A 20 5.11 11.78 19.45
CA ARG A 20 4.59 10.50 19.95
C ARG A 20 4.89 10.31 21.43
N ILE A 21 6.14 10.49 21.85
CA ILE A 21 6.56 10.26 23.24
C ILE A 21 5.89 11.29 24.16
N SER A 22 5.91 12.57 23.81
CA SER A 22 5.25 13.63 24.60
C SER A 22 3.74 13.38 24.78
N SER A 23 3.09 12.66 23.87
CA SER A 23 1.66 12.34 24.01
C SER A 23 1.34 11.43 25.20
N TYR A 24 2.29 10.60 25.65
CA TYR A 24 2.10 9.71 26.80
C TYR A 24 2.22 10.43 28.16
N PHE A 25 2.83 11.61 28.18
CA PHE A 25 3.06 12.40 29.40
C PHE A 25 2.05 13.53 29.60
N ARG A 26 0.95 13.53 28.83
CA ARG A 26 -0.14 14.51 29.00
C ARG A 26 -0.91 14.22 30.29
N GLN A 27 -1.28 15.27 31.01
CA GLN A 27 -2.04 15.16 32.27
C GLN A 27 -3.48 14.66 32.07
N SER A 28 -4.09 14.93 30.91
CA SER A 28 -5.46 14.53 30.57
C SER A 28 -5.55 14.00 29.13
N GLY A 29 -6.63 13.27 28.83
CA GLY A 29 -6.91 12.73 27.49
C GLY A 29 -6.17 11.42 27.15
N LEU A 30 -5.49 10.80 28.11
CA LEU A 30 -4.92 9.46 27.94
C LEU A 30 -6.03 8.39 28.03
N SER A 31 -6.00 7.43 27.11
CA SER A 31 -6.86 6.24 27.21
C SER A 31 -6.53 5.42 28.46
N LEU A 32 -7.50 4.68 29.00
CA LEU A 32 -7.31 3.81 30.18
C LEU A 32 -6.11 2.85 30.01
N LYS A 33 -5.96 2.31 28.79
CA LYS A 33 -4.80 1.49 28.40
C LYS A 33 -3.48 2.24 28.59
N ASN A 34 -3.37 3.46 28.06
CA ASN A 34 -2.13 4.24 28.13
C ASN A 34 -1.84 4.69 29.57
N GLN A 35 -2.86 5.03 30.35
CA GLN A 35 -2.70 5.32 31.78
C GLN A 35 -2.13 4.11 32.52
N SER A 36 -2.68 2.92 32.29
CA SER A 36 -2.19 1.67 32.89
C SER A 36 -0.76 1.34 32.48
N LEU A 37 -0.43 1.50 31.19
CA LEU A 37 0.93 1.33 30.66
C LEU A 37 1.92 2.26 31.37
N MET A 38 1.62 3.55 31.43
CA MET A 38 2.54 4.55 31.97
C MET A 38 2.77 4.43 33.49
N ARG A 39 1.90 3.72 34.23
CA ARG A 39 2.15 3.38 35.64
C ARG A 39 3.23 2.31 35.83
N GLN A 40 3.49 1.48 34.81
CA GLN A 40 4.46 0.37 34.88
C GLN A 40 5.75 0.67 34.13
N VAL A 41 5.72 1.56 33.13
CA VAL A 41 6.90 1.92 32.35
C VAL A 41 7.90 2.70 33.20
N VAL A 42 9.15 2.23 33.21
CA VAL A 42 10.28 2.93 33.85
C VAL A 42 11.39 3.29 32.87
N ASP A 43 11.41 2.67 31.69
CA ASP A 43 12.41 2.93 30.64
C ASP A 43 11.76 2.99 29.25
N ILE A 44 12.29 3.87 28.39
CA ILE A 44 11.87 4.05 27.00
C ILE A 44 13.10 3.99 26.10
N ARG A 45 13.22 2.87 25.37
CA ARG A 45 14.20 2.71 24.29
C ARG A 45 13.63 3.15 22.95
N ILE A 46 14.49 3.76 22.14
CA ILE A 46 14.17 4.29 20.81
C ILE A 46 15.14 3.66 19.81
N ILE A 47 14.61 3.23 18.66
CA ILE A 47 15.40 2.77 17.52
C ILE A 47 15.04 3.68 16.35
N LEU A 48 16.04 4.34 15.77
CA LEU A 48 15.86 5.18 14.59
C LEU A 48 15.86 4.29 13.34
N THR A 49 14.97 4.58 12.39
CA THR A 49 14.90 3.91 11.09
C THR A 49 15.00 4.94 9.98
N HIS A 50 15.46 4.51 8.80
CA HIS A 50 15.67 5.39 7.66
C HIS A 50 14.37 5.73 6.91
N SER A 51 13.32 4.91 7.09
CA SER A 51 12.02 5.12 6.45
C SER A 51 10.86 4.72 7.36
N GLU A 52 9.66 5.20 7.02
CA GLU A 52 8.41 4.76 7.67
C GLU A 52 8.16 3.26 7.42
N THR A 53 8.49 2.77 6.23
CA THR A 53 8.35 1.36 5.84
C THR A 53 9.22 0.46 6.73
N GLU A 54 10.47 0.86 6.97
CA GLU A 54 11.37 0.15 7.88
C GLU A 54 10.84 0.17 9.32
N ALA A 55 10.31 1.31 9.78
CA ALA A 55 9.68 1.41 11.11
C ALA A 55 8.51 0.42 11.27
N LEU A 56 7.67 0.28 10.23
CA LEU A 56 6.56 -0.69 10.23
C LEU A 56 7.06 -2.14 10.29
N ILE A 57 8.11 -2.47 9.54
CA ILE A 57 8.71 -3.82 9.56
C ILE A 57 9.28 -4.13 10.94
N LEU A 58 10.09 -3.21 11.48
CA LEU A 58 10.74 -3.38 12.77
C LEU A 58 9.71 -3.51 13.90
N GLU A 59 8.68 -2.66 13.92
CA GLU A 59 7.60 -2.73 14.90
C GLU A 59 6.89 -4.08 14.87
N ASN A 60 6.52 -4.56 13.68
CA ASN A 60 5.87 -5.87 13.53
C ASN A 60 6.76 -7.01 14.06
N ASN A 61 8.05 -7.00 13.68
CA ASN A 61 9.00 -8.01 14.15
C ASN A 61 9.15 -8.00 15.68
N LEU A 62 9.30 -6.82 16.29
CA LEU A 62 9.42 -6.70 17.75
C LEU A 62 8.14 -7.11 18.49
N ILE A 63 6.96 -6.79 17.95
CA ILE A 63 5.69 -7.24 18.55
C ILE A 63 5.56 -8.76 18.49
N LYS A 64 5.93 -9.38 17.37
CA LYS A 64 5.89 -10.84 17.20
C LYS A 64 6.95 -11.56 18.02
N GLN A 65 8.13 -10.98 18.18
CA GLN A 65 9.20 -11.61 18.96
C GLN A 65 8.91 -11.57 20.47
N HIS A 66 8.32 -10.48 20.95
CA HIS A 66 8.20 -10.24 22.40
C HIS A 66 6.78 -10.32 22.95
N HIS A 67 5.76 -10.40 22.07
CA HIS A 67 4.33 -10.38 22.40
C HIS A 67 3.96 -9.41 23.55
N PRO A 68 4.31 -8.11 23.46
CA PRO A 68 4.18 -7.19 24.58
C PRO A 68 2.73 -7.10 25.10
N LYS A 69 2.56 -7.10 26.42
CA LYS A 69 1.25 -7.12 27.09
C LYS A 69 0.28 -6.05 26.58
N TYR A 70 0.77 -4.84 26.31
CA TYR A 70 -0.05 -3.70 25.88
C TYR A 70 -0.18 -3.55 24.36
N ASN A 71 0.49 -4.37 23.55
CA ASN A 71 0.13 -4.46 22.13
C ASN A 71 -1.20 -5.25 22.02
N ILE A 72 -2.09 -4.82 21.14
CA ILE A 72 -3.38 -5.50 20.89
C ILE A 72 -3.40 -5.96 19.43
N LEU A 73 -3.03 -5.07 18.53
CA LEU A 73 -2.81 -5.38 17.12
C LEU A 73 -1.44 -6.07 16.94
N LEU A 74 -1.34 -6.93 15.92
CA LEU A 74 -0.12 -7.59 15.45
C LEU A 74 0.50 -8.59 16.46
N ARG A 75 -0.22 -8.95 17.53
CA ARG A 75 0.18 -10.03 18.45
C ARG A 75 -0.18 -11.42 17.92
N ASP A 76 -1.21 -11.49 17.09
CA ASP A 76 -1.63 -12.67 16.36
C ASP A 76 -0.85 -12.79 15.03
N ASP A 77 -1.21 -13.75 14.18
CA ASP A 77 -0.56 -13.94 12.88
C ASP A 77 -0.80 -12.77 11.89
N LYS A 78 -1.52 -11.72 12.29
CA LYS A 78 -1.74 -10.54 11.45
C LYS A 78 -0.42 -9.82 11.19
N THR A 79 -0.15 -9.63 9.91
CA THR A 79 0.95 -8.79 9.43
C THR A 79 0.40 -7.48 8.87
N TYR A 80 1.29 -6.50 8.72
CA TYR A 80 1.02 -5.38 7.85
C TYR A 80 0.62 -5.87 6.44
N PRO A 81 -0.42 -5.27 5.83
CA PRO A 81 -0.87 -5.65 4.51
C PRO A 81 0.08 -5.12 3.42
N TYR A 82 0.00 -5.75 2.26
CA TYR A 82 0.78 -5.46 1.06
C TYR A 82 -0.15 -5.41 -0.15
N ILE A 83 0.35 -4.82 -1.23
CA ILE A 83 -0.20 -5.03 -2.57
C ILE A 83 0.59 -6.15 -3.23
N HIS A 84 -0.09 -7.18 -3.70
CA HIS A 84 0.52 -8.27 -4.46
C HIS A 84 0.18 -8.13 -5.94
N LEU A 85 1.22 -8.09 -6.77
CA LEU A 85 1.14 -8.21 -8.22
C LEU A 85 1.37 -9.67 -8.61
N THR A 86 0.37 -10.29 -9.23
CA THR A 86 0.46 -11.70 -9.64
C THR A 86 1.41 -11.91 -10.83
N ASN A 87 1.94 -13.13 -10.96
CA ASN A 87 2.81 -13.51 -12.08
C ASN A 87 2.01 -14.23 -13.21
N ASP A 88 0.88 -13.65 -13.61
CA ASP A 88 0.02 -14.18 -14.68
C ASP A 88 0.33 -13.47 -16.01
N LYS A 89 -0.10 -14.04 -17.16
CA LYS A 89 0.01 -13.39 -18.49
C LYS A 89 -0.60 -11.98 -18.52
N TYR A 90 -1.70 -11.80 -17.79
CA TYR A 90 -2.29 -10.50 -17.49
C TYR A 90 -2.23 -10.29 -15.98
N PRO A 91 -1.16 -9.69 -15.44
CA PRO A 91 -1.00 -9.48 -14.02
C PRO A 91 -2.17 -8.69 -13.41
N ARG A 92 -2.46 -8.94 -12.14
CA ARG A 92 -3.44 -8.17 -11.36
C ARG A 92 -2.85 -7.71 -10.05
N LEU A 93 -3.32 -6.56 -9.58
CA LEU A 93 -3.02 -6.03 -8.26
C LEU A 93 -4.11 -6.44 -7.28
N LYS A 94 -3.71 -7.01 -6.14
CA LYS A 94 -4.65 -7.41 -5.09
C LYS A 94 -4.13 -7.09 -3.70
N PHE A 95 -5.07 -6.91 -2.78
CA PHE A 95 -4.78 -6.85 -1.36
C PHE A 95 -4.17 -8.18 -0.90
N TYR A 96 -3.12 -8.10 -0.08
CA TYR A 96 -2.46 -9.28 0.47
C TYR A 96 -2.11 -9.09 1.95
N ARG A 97 -2.36 -10.13 2.75
CA ARG A 97 -1.97 -10.21 4.17
C ARG A 97 -1.66 -11.68 4.49
N GLY A 98 -0.48 -11.97 5.03
CA GLY A 98 -0.02 -13.33 5.32
C GLY A 98 1.43 -13.58 4.93
N GLY A 99 1.91 -14.82 5.09
CA GLY A 99 3.27 -15.23 4.75
C GLY A 99 3.49 -15.38 3.24
N ARG A 100 4.51 -14.72 2.69
CA ARG A 100 4.81 -14.51 1.25
C ARG A 100 5.08 -15.79 0.43
N ALA A 101 4.12 -16.70 0.35
CA ALA A 101 4.25 -17.96 -0.40
C ALA A 101 3.82 -17.84 -1.88
N ALA A 102 3.05 -16.82 -2.24
CA ALA A 102 2.52 -16.69 -3.60
C ALA A 102 3.55 -16.04 -4.54
N LYS A 103 3.73 -16.62 -5.73
CA LYS A 103 4.61 -16.06 -6.77
C LYS A 103 4.15 -14.66 -7.19
N GLY A 104 5.08 -13.75 -7.45
CA GLY A 104 4.82 -12.39 -7.89
C GLY A 104 5.59 -11.34 -7.08
N LYS A 105 5.24 -10.06 -7.27
CA LYS A 105 5.89 -8.94 -6.58
C LYS A 105 5.00 -8.42 -5.45
N TYR A 106 5.61 -8.02 -4.35
CA TYR A 106 4.91 -7.46 -3.18
C TYR A 106 5.37 -6.03 -2.93
N PHE A 107 4.42 -5.11 -2.77
CA PHE A 107 4.64 -3.69 -2.51
C PHE A 107 4.07 -3.33 -1.14
N GLY A 108 4.82 -2.55 -0.35
CA GLY A 108 4.51 -2.25 1.05
C GLY A 108 5.68 -2.61 1.99
N PRO A 109 5.45 -2.79 3.30
CA PRO A 109 4.16 -2.85 4.00
C PRO A 109 3.39 -1.52 4.06
N TYR A 110 2.06 -1.61 4.09
CA TYR A 110 1.17 -0.48 4.32
C TYR A 110 0.72 -0.41 5.78
N PRO A 111 0.48 0.79 6.33
CA PRO A 111 0.13 0.95 7.74
C PRO A 111 -1.26 0.41 8.09
N SER A 112 -2.17 0.32 7.12
CA SER A 112 -3.54 -0.14 7.33
C SER A 112 -4.13 -0.79 6.08
N ALA A 113 -5.23 -1.52 6.25
CA ALA A 113 -5.97 -2.05 5.11
C ALA A 113 -6.66 -0.95 4.29
N GLY A 114 -7.00 0.18 4.93
CA GLY A 114 -7.55 1.36 4.24
C GLY A 114 -6.54 1.93 3.24
N ALA A 115 -5.29 2.11 3.67
CA ALA A 115 -4.21 2.62 2.81
C ALA A 115 -4.00 1.72 1.57
N VAL A 116 -4.04 0.40 1.73
CA VAL A 116 -3.96 -0.52 0.59
C VAL A 116 -5.14 -0.35 -0.37
N LYS A 117 -6.37 -0.24 0.16
CA LYS A 117 -7.56 -0.07 -0.67
C LYS A 117 -7.54 1.24 -1.45
N GLU A 118 -7.11 2.32 -0.81
CA GLU A 118 -6.94 3.63 -1.44
C GLU A 118 -5.91 3.58 -2.56
N THR A 119 -4.73 3.01 -2.29
CA THR A 119 -3.72 2.83 -3.35
C THR A 119 -4.24 1.97 -4.49
N LEU A 120 -4.91 0.85 -4.22
CA LEU A 120 -5.50 0.00 -5.27
C LEU A 120 -6.57 0.72 -6.10
N ASP A 121 -7.36 1.62 -5.49
CA ASP A 121 -8.35 2.44 -6.19
C ASP A 121 -7.67 3.43 -7.14
N ILE A 122 -6.62 4.11 -6.68
CA ILE A 122 -5.78 4.98 -7.52
C ILE A 122 -5.20 4.17 -8.69
N MET A 123 -4.64 2.98 -8.42
CA MET A 123 -4.04 2.14 -9.47
C MET A 123 -5.05 1.78 -10.57
N GLN A 124 -6.30 1.54 -10.21
CA GLN A 124 -7.36 1.22 -11.16
C GLN A 124 -7.82 2.43 -11.97
N LYS A 125 -7.90 3.61 -11.33
CA LYS A 125 -8.27 4.85 -12.03
C LYS A 125 -7.20 5.30 -13.02
N VAL A 126 -5.94 5.28 -12.58
CA VAL A 126 -4.80 5.78 -13.34
C VAL A 126 -4.38 4.76 -14.41
N PHE A 127 -3.99 3.56 -14.02
CA PHE A 127 -3.37 2.58 -14.93
C PHE A 127 -4.36 1.59 -15.55
N ARG A 128 -5.63 1.61 -15.13
CA ARG A 128 -6.70 0.75 -15.66
C ARG A 128 -6.39 -0.74 -15.62
N ILE A 129 -5.74 -1.16 -14.53
CA ILE A 129 -5.30 -2.53 -14.29
C ILE A 129 -6.47 -3.36 -13.72
N ARG A 130 -6.57 -4.62 -14.15
CA ARG A 130 -7.62 -5.52 -13.66
C ARG A 130 -7.43 -5.86 -12.17
N ASN A 131 -8.54 -6.06 -11.47
CA ASN A 131 -8.58 -6.54 -10.08
C ASN A 131 -9.33 -7.89 -9.94
N CYS A 132 -10.00 -8.35 -10.99
CA CYS A 132 -10.83 -9.54 -10.98
C CYS A 132 -10.04 -10.84 -10.73
N ASP A 133 -10.68 -11.83 -10.10
CA ASP A 133 -10.09 -13.17 -9.96
C ASP A 133 -9.98 -13.90 -11.30
N ASN A 134 -9.01 -14.82 -11.36
CA ASN A 134 -8.75 -15.60 -12.58
C ASN A 134 -9.95 -16.46 -13.00
N VAL A 135 -10.81 -16.88 -12.05
CA VAL A 135 -12.07 -17.57 -12.35
C VAL A 135 -12.98 -16.67 -13.17
N PHE A 136 -13.20 -15.42 -12.71
CA PHE A 136 -13.99 -14.46 -13.47
C PHE A 136 -13.31 -14.09 -14.78
N PHE A 137 -11.99 -13.90 -14.80
CA PHE A 137 -11.28 -13.52 -16.02
C PHE A 137 -11.47 -14.54 -17.16
N LYS A 138 -11.42 -15.84 -16.86
CA LYS A 138 -11.54 -16.91 -17.86
C LYS A 138 -12.98 -17.09 -18.35
N ASN A 139 -13.97 -16.85 -17.50
CA ASN A 139 -15.38 -17.17 -17.77
C ASN A 139 -16.21 -15.95 -18.21
N ARG A 140 -15.59 -14.84 -18.60
CA ARG A 140 -16.32 -13.63 -19.04
C ARG A 140 -16.74 -13.77 -20.50
N SER A 141 -18.01 -13.49 -20.75
CA SER A 141 -18.59 -13.38 -22.10
C SER A 141 -18.80 -11.94 -22.55
N ARG A 142 -18.74 -10.97 -21.62
CA ARG A 142 -18.90 -9.54 -21.91
C ARG A 142 -18.04 -8.67 -20.99
N PRO A 143 -17.67 -7.44 -21.40
CA PRO A 143 -16.95 -6.49 -20.55
C PRO A 143 -17.70 -6.24 -19.23
N CYS A 144 -16.95 -6.16 -18.14
CA CYS A 144 -17.52 -5.92 -16.82
C CYS A 144 -17.71 -4.42 -16.54
N LEU A 145 -18.40 -4.11 -15.44
CA LEU A 145 -18.61 -2.74 -14.98
C LEU A 145 -17.30 -1.94 -14.89
N GLN A 146 -16.21 -2.56 -14.40
CA GLN A 146 -14.91 -1.89 -14.27
C GLN A 146 -14.40 -1.35 -15.62
N HIS A 147 -14.68 -2.05 -16.73
CA HIS A 147 -14.34 -1.53 -18.05
C HIS A 147 -15.25 -0.38 -18.47
N GLN A 148 -16.56 -0.51 -18.23
CA GLN A 148 -17.55 0.52 -18.58
C GLN A 148 -17.28 1.85 -17.85
N ILE A 149 -16.81 1.79 -16.61
CA ILE A 149 -16.40 2.98 -15.83
C ILE A 149 -14.92 3.36 -16.03
N LYS A 150 -14.28 2.87 -17.10
CA LYS A 150 -12.90 3.19 -17.51
C LYS A 150 -11.81 2.90 -16.47
N ARG A 151 -12.00 1.88 -15.61
CA ARG A 151 -11.05 1.41 -14.59
C ARG A 151 -10.31 0.12 -14.97
N CYS A 152 -10.65 -0.48 -16.10
CA CYS A 152 -10.02 -1.70 -16.60
C CYS A 152 -10.00 -1.68 -18.13
N THR A 153 -8.88 -2.01 -18.74
CA THR A 153 -8.75 -2.16 -20.20
C THR A 153 -9.32 -3.46 -20.76
N ALA A 154 -10.03 -4.24 -19.92
CA ALA A 154 -10.70 -5.48 -20.29
C ALA A 154 -9.85 -6.50 -21.07
N PRO A 155 -8.65 -6.88 -20.56
CA PRO A 155 -7.85 -7.93 -21.18
C PRO A 155 -8.56 -9.29 -21.26
N CYS A 156 -9.60 -9.53 -20.44
CA CYS A 156 -10.42 -10.74 -20.52
C CYS A 156 -11.22 -10.87 -21.82
N MET A 157 -11.48 -9.75 -22.50
CA MET A 157 -12.21 -9.71 -23.78
C MET A 157 -11.28 -9.38 -24.95
N ASN A 158 -9.95 -9.43 -24.76
CA ASN A 158 -8.94 -9.04 -25.76
C ASN A 158 -9.11 -7.60 -26.30
N LEU A 159 -9.70 -6.69 -25.52
CA LEU A 159 -9.87 -5.28 -25.90
C LEU A 159 -8.58 -4.45 -25.75
N VAL A 160 -7.51 -5.07 -25.26
CA VAL A 160 -6.18 -4.48 -25.14
C VAL A 160 -5.15 -5.53 -25.53
N SER A 161 -4.10 -5.12 -26.24
CA SER A 161 -3.01 -6.03 -26.57
C SER A 161 -2.26 -6.43 -25.31
N GLN A 162 -1.59 -7.58 -25.34
CA GLN A 162 -0.77 -8.00 -24.21
C GLN A 162 0.39 -7.02 -23.96
N ALA A 163 0.98 -6.46 -25.01
CA ALA A 163 2.08 -5.51 -24.90
C ALA A 163 1.63 -4.20 -24.23
N ASP A 164 0.48 -3.66 -24.63
CA ASP A 164 -0.06 -2.43 -24.04
C ASP A 164 -0.47 -2.64 -22.58
N TYR A 165 -1.06 -3.80 -22.27
CA TYR A 165 -1.37 -4.14 -20.89
C TYR A 165 -0.11 -4.29 -20.04
N GLN A 166 0.96 -4.86 -20.58
CA GLN A 166 2.23 -4.96 -19.87
C GLN A 166 2.83 -3.57 -19.62
N ALA A 167 2.75 -2.65 -20.58
CA ALA A 167 3.18 -1.26 -20.38
C ALA A 167 2.41 -0.57 -19.24
N GLN A 168 1.10 -0.83 -19.10
CA GLN A 168 0.28 -0.34 -17.97
C GLN A 168 0.76 -0.92 -16.63
N ILE A 169 1.10 -2.21 -16.60
CA ILE A 169 1.67 -2.85 -15.41
C ILE A 169 3.01 -2.24 -15.03
N ASP A 170 3.89 -2.00 -16.01
CA ASP A 170 5.23 -1.46 -15.75
C ASP A 170 5.15 -0.04 -15.17
N GLN A 171 4.26 0.80 -15.70
CA GLN A 171 3.98 2.13 -15.14
C GLN A 171 3.48 2.05 -13.69
N ALA A 172 2.57 1.13 -13.39
CA ALA A 172 2.09 0.94 -12.02
C ALA A 172 3.17 0.41 -11.07
N ILE A 173 4.11 -0.42 -11.56
CA ILE A 173 5.25 -0.87 -10.76
C ILE A 173 6.14 0.32 -10.39
N ILE A 174 6.45 1.20 -11.34
CA ILE A 174 7.25 2.42 -11.10
C ILE A 174 6.59 3.30 -10.04
N PHE A 175 5.27 3.50 -10.15
CA PHE A 175 4.48 4.23 -9.14
C PHE A 175 4.59 3.58 -7.75
N LEU A 176 4.38 2.26 -7.66
CA LEU A 176 4.42 1.55 -6.38
C LEU A 176 5.82 1.48 -5.76
N GLN A 177 6.87 1.74 -6.55
CA GLN A 177 8.25 1.87 -6.06
C GLN A 177 8.58 3.28 -5.53
N GLY A 178 7.64 4.24 -5.62
CA GLY A 178 7.82 5.60 -5.13
C GLY A 178 8.59 6.51 -6.07
N LYS A 179 8.79 6.12 -7.33
CA LYS A 179 9.40 6.95 -8.38
C LYS A 179 8.34 7.84 -9.05
N ASN A 180 7.65 8.62 -8.22
CA ASN A 180 6.49 9.39 -8.67
C ASN A 180 6.89 10.52 -9.63
N ASP A 181 8.01 11.18 -9.38
CA ASP A 181 8.47 12.32 -10.20
C ASP A 181 8.81 11.90 -11.64
N GLU A 182 9.49 10.76 -11.81
CA GLU A 182 9.84 10.19 -13.12
C GLU A 182 8.59 9.77 -13.90
N LEU A 183 7.59 9.25 -13.20
CA LEU A 183 6.33 8.84 -13.82
C LEU A 183 5.48 10.04 -14.24
N ILE A 184 5.38 11.07 -13.40
CA ILE A 184 4.64 12.31 -13.70
C ILE A 184 5.23 12.94 -14.97
N ALA A 185 6.55 13.11 -15.02
CA ALA A 185 7.23 13.65 -16.20
C ALA A 185 6.95 12.82 -17.47
N THR A 186 6.92 11.49 -17.35
CA THR A 186 6.60 10.59 -18.47
C THR A 186 5.15 10.76 -18.94
N ILE A 187 4.18 10.89 -18.02
CA ILE A 187 2.77 11.08 -18.34
C ILE A 187 2.55 12.46 -18.98
N GLU A 188 3.19 13.51 -18.47
CA GLU A 188 3.15 14.86 -19.06
C GLU A 188 3.69 14.87 -20.49
N GLN A 189 4.84 14.23 -20.74
CA GLN A 189 5.39 14.11 -22.09
C GLN A 189 4.43 13.38 -23.04
N LYS A 190 3.80 12.29 -22.60
CA LYS A 190 2.82 11.56 -23.41
C LYS A 190 1.55 12.38 -23.68
N MET A 191 1.10 13.16 -22.69
CA MET A 191 -0.02 14.08 -22.85
C MET A 191 0.29 15.13 -23.93
N GLN A 192 1.45 15.77 -23.82
CA GLN A 192 1.89 16.81 -24.75
C GLN A 192 2.06 16.27 -26.17
N ALA A 193 2.76 15.13 -26.33
CA ALA A 193 2.93 14.48 -27.62
C ALA A 193 1.58 14.08 -28.27
N SER A 194 0.62 13.61 -27.47
CA SER A 194 -0.72 13.27 -27.96
C SER A 194 -1.49 14.52 -28.41
N ALA A 195 -1.34 15.64 -27.70
CA ALA A 195 -1.93 16.92 -28.07
C ALA A 195 -1.31 17.49 -29.36
N GLU A 196 0.01 17.39 -29.52
CA GLU A 196 0.73 17.77 -30.74
C GLU A 196 0.30 16.94 -31.95
N GLN A 197 -0.02 15.66 -31.74
CA GLN A 197 -0.57 14.75 -32.76
C GLN A 197 -2.07 14.94 -32.99
N LEU A 198 -2.72 15.94 -32.37
CA LEU A 198 -4.16 16.20 -32.42
C LEU A 198 -5.03 15.03 -31.90
N ASN A 199 -4.43 14.11 -31.12
CA ASN A 199 -5.13 13.02 -30.45
C ASN A 199 -5.62 13.46 -29.07
N PHE A 200 -6.64 14.31 -29.09
CA PHE A 200 -7.18 14.95 -27.88
C PHE A 200 -7.82 13.95 -26.90
N GLU A 201 -8.35 12.82 -27.39
CA GLU A 201 -8.87 11.77 -26.52
C GLU A 201 -7.75 11.17 -25.66
N ALA A 202 -6.63 10.80 -26.28
CA ALA A 202 -5.47 10.27 -25.56
C ALA A 202 -4.87 11.32 -24.61
N ALA A 203 -4.74 12.58 -25.05
CA ALA A 203 -4.25 13.67 -24.21
C ALA A 203 -5.14 13.89 -22.97
N ALA A 204 -6.47 13.87 -23.14
CA ALA A 204 -7.40 13.99 -22.03
C ALA A 204 -7.24 12.82 -21.02
N LEU A 205 -6.99 11.60 -21.49
CA LEU A 205 -6.73 10.47 -20.59
C LEU A 205 -5.47 10.68 -19.74
N TYR A 206 -4.38 11.15 -20.33
CA TYR A 206 -3.13 11.40 -19.60
C TYR A 206 -3.28 12.57 -18.62
N ARG A 207 -4.02 13.62 -18.99
CA ARG A 207 -4.37 14.72 -18.07
C ARG A 207 -5.15 14.22 -16.86
N ASP A 208 -6.19 13.41 -17.10
CA ASP A 208 -7.02 12.87 -16.03
C ASP A 208 -6.21 11.93 -15.11
N GLN A 209 -5.16 11.28 -15.63
CA GLN A 209 -4.19 10.52 -14.83
C GLN A 209 -3.31 11.40 -13.92
N LEU A 210 -2.95 12.61 -14.36
CA LEU A 210 -2.16 13.56 -13.56
C LEU A 210 -2.96 14.21 -12.43
N GLN A 211 -4.29 14.30 -12.57
CA GLN A 211 -5.18 14.93 -11.59
C GLN A 211 -5.74 13.97 -10.53
N ALA A 212 -5.53 12.65 -10.68
CA ALA A 212 -6.10 11.59 -9.85
C ALA A 212 -5.21 11.23 -8.65
#